data_AF-A0A2S7WX46-F1
#
_entry.id   AF-A0A2S7WX46-F1
#
_cell.length_a   1.000
_cell.length_b   1.000
_cell.length_c   1.000
_cell.angle_alpha   90.00
_cell.angle_beta   90.00
_cell.angle_gamma   90.00
#
_symmetry.space_group_name_H-M   'P 1'
#
loop_
_entity.id
_entity.type
_entity.pdbx_description
1 polymer ?
#
loop_
_entity_poly.entity_id
_entity_poly.type
_entity_poly.pdbx_seq_one_letter_code
_entity_poly.pdbx_strand_id
1 'polypeptide(L)'
;MLYIKFTISNQEKFIAFKEVYNHMCAVRKPGYQEKEATIDIDWETATDEDIDSFMDGDRPKIELFNQLFPVYAQEFLSNYFSYDNSKSVLVRADILPYFNYLEYGFEVDLNVLEELQNNEGIVKFSTDNYPYGGMERFLMTLKAFELNPIECFDGFNVYQFQWTSDYEHDAIILSEKTKEYLEFLQTK
;
A
#
# COMPACT_ATOMS: atom_id res chain seq x y z
N MET A 1 6.72 7.86 -15.72
CA MET A 1 5.46 7.71 -14.97
C MET A 1 5.10 6.23 -14.92
N LEU A 2 5.16 5.64 -13.74
CA LEU A 2 4.80 4.25 -13.45
C LEU A 2 3.29 4.15 -13.18
N TYR A 3 2.72 2.96 -13.32
CA TYR A 3 1.34 2.75 -12.93
C TYR A 3 1.01 1.31 -12.54
N ILE A 4 -0.04 1.17 -11.73
CA ILE A 4 -0.72 -0.11 -11.46
C ILE A 4 -2.22 0.10 -11.68
N LYS A 5 -2.82 -0.73 -12.54
CA LYS A 5 -4.27 -0.85 -12.70
C LYS A 5 -4.82 -2.02 -11.91
N PHE A 6 -6.03 -1.87 -11.40
CA PHE A 6 -6.72 -2.90 -10.62
C PHE A 6 -8.22 -2.86 -10.89
N THR A 7 -8.91 -3.97 -10.62
CA THR A 7 -10.37 -4.02 -10.64
C THR A 7 -10.94 -3.55 -9.31
N ILE A 8 -12.09 -2.88 -9.37
CA ILE A 8 -12.86 -2.41 -8.22
C ILE A 8 -14.14 -3.24 -8.13
N SER A 9 -14.13 -4.29 -7.31
CA SER A 9 -15.30 -5.16 -7.11
C SER A 9 -16.27 -4.60 -6.07
N ASN A 10 -15.76 -3.79 -5.13
CA ASN A 10 -16.54 -3.19 -4.05
C ASN A 10 -16.11 -1.73 -3.84
N GLN A 11 -17.08 -0.82 -4.00
CA GLN A 11 -16.82 0.61 -3.93
C GLN A 11 -16.52 1.12 -2.53
N GLU A 12 -17.07 0.49 -1.49
CA GLU A 12 -16.76 0.82 -0.10
C GLU A 12 -15.30 0.51 0.22
N LYS A 13 -14.79 -0.63 -0.28
CA LYS A 13 -13.38 -1.00 -0.10
C LYS A 13 -12.44 -0.10 -0.88
N PHE A 14 -12.85 0.37 -2.06
CA PHE A 14 -12.10 1.38 -2.80
C PHE A 14 -12.05 2.73 -2.05
N ILE A 15 -13.17 3.17 -1.46
CA ILE A 15 -13.22 4.36 -0.62
C ILE A 15 -12.31 4.20 0.60
N ALA A 16 -12.33 3.05 1.26
CA ALA A 16 -11.44 2.78 2.39
C ALA A 16 -9.96 2.82 1.97
N PHE A 17 -9.61 2.26 0.80
CA PHE A 17 -8.25 2.35 0.25
C PHE A 17 -7.83 3.80 -0.06
N LYS A 18 -8.76 4.66 -0.50
CA LYS A 18 -8.45 6.09 -0.73
C LYS A 18 -7.94 6.77 0.55
N GLU A 19 -8.45 6.41 1.72
CA GLU A 19 -7.95 6.96 2.99
C GLU A 19 -6.49 6.57 3.25
N VAL A 20 -6.12 5.31 3.01
CA VAL A 20 -4.72 4.85 3.09
C VAL A 20 -3.86 5.59 2.07
N TYR A 21 -4.31 5.71 0.82
CA TYR A 21 -3.59 6.43 -0.24
C TYR A 21 -3.39 7.91 0.10
N ASN A 22 -4.41 8.56 0.66
CA ASN A 22 -4.35 9.96 1.09
C ASN A 22 -3.36 10.14 2.23
N HIS A 23 -3.33 9.22 3.20
CA HIS A 23 -2.32 9.19 4.26
C HIS A 23 -0.91 9.07 3.68
N MET A 24 -0.68 8.09 2.80
CA MET A 24 0.60 7.91 2.10
C MET A 24 1.03 9.18 1.33
N CYS A 25 0.09 9.89 0.70
CA CYS A 25 0.36 11.17 0.05
C CYS A 25 0.71 12.28 1.05
N ALA A 26 0.05 12.31 2.21
CA ALA A 26 0.23 13.35 3.22
C ALA A 26 1.59 13.26 3.89
N VAL A 27 2.01 12.06 4.32
CA VAL A 27 3.29 11.82 5.02
C VAL A 27 4.52 12.22 4.19
N ARG A 28 4.39 12.22 2.85
CA ARG A 28 5.46 12.60 1.91
C ARG A 28 5.55 14.10 1.63
N LYS A 29 4.59 14.91 2.08
CA LYS A 29 4.61 16.35 1.84
C LYS A 29 5.56 17.07 2.80
N PRO A 30 6.32 18.07 2.32
CA PRO A 30 7.14 18.91 3.19
C PRO A 30 6.29 19.55 4.29
N GLY A 31 6.75 19.45 5.54
CA GLY A 31 6.05 20.02 6.69
C GLY A 31 4.85 19.22 7.17
N TYR A 32 4.65 17.98 6.69
CA TYR A 32 3.73 17.06 7.34
C TYR A 32 4.16 16.83 8.79
N GLN A 33 3.22 17.03 9.72
CA GLN A 33 3.35 16.60 11.09
C GLN A 33 2.45 15.38 11.23
N GLU A 34 3.01 14.26 11.69
CA GLU A 34 2.20 13.12 12.09
C GLU A 34 1.11 13.64 13.02
N LYS A 35 -0.16 13.45 12.63
CA LYS A 35 -1.25 13.66 13.58
C LYS A 35 -0.97 12.66 14.69
N GLU A 36 -0.50 13.15 15.83
CA GLU A 36 -0.40 12.33 17.03
C GLU A 36 -1.78 11.70 17.21
N ALA A 37 -1.86 10.38 17.13
CA ALA A 37 -3.06 9.69 17.58
C ALA A 37 -3.23 10.11 19.04
N THR A 38 -4.26 10.92 19.32
CA THR A 38 -4.56 11.32 20.68
C THR A 38 -5.10 10.09 21.38
N ILE A 39 -4.22 9.39 22.10
CA ILE A 39 -4.63 8.32 22.99
C ILE A 39 -5.39 9.00 24.13
N ASP A 40 -6.71 8.79 24.17
CA ASP A 40 -7.58 9.36 25.19
C ASP A 40 -7.42 8.55 26.49
N ILE A 41 -6.29 8.77 27.18
CA ILE A 41 -6.01 8.17 28.48
C ILE A 41 -6.52 9.10 29.56
N ASP A 42 -7.43 8.58 30.39
CA ASP A 42 -7.83 9.24 31.63
C ASP A 42 -6.70 9.12 32.66
N TRP A 43 -5.82 10.13 32.71
CA TRP A 43 -4.66 10.17 33.59
C TRP A 43 -5.01 10.09 35.09
N GLU A 44 -6.26 10.39 35.48
CA GLU A 44 -6.68 10.27 36.87
C GLU A 44 -6.98 8.82 37.27
N THR A 45 -7.24 7.94 36.29
CA THR A 45 -7.58 6.53 36.52
C THR A 45 -6.66 5.53 35.82
N ALA A 46 -5.68 6.02 35.05
CA ALA A 46 -4.71 5.21 34.33
C ALA A 46 -3.96 4.25 35.27
N THR A 47 -3.91 2.98 34.89
CA THR A 47 -3.11 1.97 35.57
C THR A 47 -1.64 2.03 35.13
N ASP A 48 -0.75 1.38 35.87
CA ASP A 48 0.65 1.26 35.47
C ASP A 48 0.80 0.58 34.08
N GLU A 49 -0.09 -0.35 33.72
CA GLU A 49 -0.14 -0.95 32.37
C GLU A 49 -0.57 0.07 31.30
N ASP A 50 -1.50 0.98 31.61
CA ASP A 50 -1.91 2.05 30.69
C ASP A 50 -0.78 3.05 30.45
N ILE A 51 -0.02 3.37 31.51
CA ILE A 51 1.14 4.25 31.46
C ILE A 51 2.28 3.59 30.67
N ASP A 52 2.62 2.34 30.97
CA ASP A 52 3.66 1.59 30.24
C ASP A 52 3.27 1.43 28.76
N SER A 53 2.00 1.21 28.46
CA SER A 53 1.49 1.12 27.10
C SER A 53 1.46 2.49 26.38
N PHE A 54 1.28 3.60 27.09
CA PHE A 54 1.44 4.94 26.52
C PHE A 54 2.90 5.29 26.22
N MET A 55 3.82 4.83 27.08
CA MET A 55 5.26 5.01 26.87
C MET A 55 5.80 4.16 25.71
N ASP A 56 5.01 3.22 25.20
CA ASP A 56 5.30 2.51 23.95
C ASP A 56 5.15 3.47 22.75
N GLY A 57 6.29 3.96 22.27
CA GLY A 57 6.36 4.88 21.12
C GLY A 57 5.75 4.32 19.83
N ASP A 58 5.51 3.01 19.75
CA ASP A 58 4.90 2.38 18.59
C ASP A 58 3.36 2.35 18.64
N ARG A 59 2.75 2.51 19.82
CA ARG A 59 1.29 2.44 20.01
C ARG A 59 0.50 3.43 19.15
N PRO A 60 0.86 4.73 19.05
CA PRO A 60 0.16 5.67 18.18
C PRO A 60 0.14 5.23 16.71
N LYS A 61 1.23 4.61 16.22
CA LYS A 61 1.30 4.10 14.84
C LYS A 61 0.44 2.87 14.63
N ILE A 62 0.39 1.96 15.61
CA ILE A 62 -0.48 0.79 15.57
C ILE A 62 -1.95 1.23 15.56
N GLU A 63 -2.32 2.19 16.40
CA GLU A 63 -3.69 2.73 16.44
C GLU A 63 -4.06 3.41 15.11
N LEU A 64 -3.16 4.22 14.54
CA LEU A 64 -3.37 4.82 13.23
C LEU A 64 -3.55 3.77 12.12
N PHE A 65 -2.72 2.72 12.13
CA PHE A 65 -2.90 1.60 11.21
C PHE A 65 -4.27 0.95 11.37
N ASN A 66 -4.70 0.67 12.60
CA ASN A 66 -6.01 0.05 12.87
C ASN A 66 -7.19 0.93 12.46
N GLN A 67 -7.03 2.26 12.46
CA GLN A 67 -8.03 3.20 11.97
C GLN A 67 -8.10 3.22 10.43
N LEU A 68 -6.94 3.17 9.75
CA LEU A 68 -6.85 3.24 8.29
C LEU A 68 -7.16 1.91 7.61
N PHE A 69 -6.86 0.79 8.26
CA PHE A 69 -7.05 -0.56 7.73
C PHE A 69 -8.24 -1.22 8.42
N PRO A 70 -9.35 -1.47 7.71
CA PRO A 70 -10.47 -2.23 8.26
C PRO A 70 -10.06 -3.67 8.64
N VAL A 71 -10.80 -4.30 9.56
CA VAL A 71 -10.52 -5.65 10.08
C VAL A 71 -10.23 -6.67 8.97
N TYR A 72 -11.02 -6.69 7.89
CA TYR A 72 -10.80 -7.63 6.78
C TYR A 72 -9.44 -7.44 6.09
N ALA A 73 -8.97 -6.20 5.98
CA ALA A 73 -7.68 -5.89 5.37
C ALA A 73 -6.54 -6.27 6.31
N GLN A 74 -6.71 -6.03 7.63
CA GLN A 74 -5.77 -6.48 8.65
C GLN A 74 -5.64 -8.00 8.67
N GLU A 75 -6.75 -8.74 8.57
CA GLU A 75 -6.78 -10.20 8.50
C GLU A 75 -6.03 -10.72 7.25
N PHE A 76 -6.29 -10.12 6.09
CA PHE A 76 -5.58 -10.47 4.86
C PHE A 76 -4.06 -10.27 5.00
N LEU A 77 -3.64 -9.11 5.51
CA LEU A 77 -2.22 -8.81 5.70
C LEU A 77 -1.56 -9.72 6.75
N SER A 78 -2.27 -10.03 7.84
CA SER A 78 -1.80 -10.97 8.85
C SER A 78 -1.58 -12.36 8.25
N ASN A 79 -2.48 -12.81 7.36
CA ASN A 79 -2.32 -14.07 6.65
C ASN A 79 -1.15 -14.03 5.64
N TYR A 80 -0.95 -12.91 4.95
CA TYR A 80 0.20 -12.73 4.07
C TYR A 80 1.54 -12.83 4.82
N PHE A 81 1.63 -12.25 6.03
CA PHE A 81 2.84 -12.31 6.87
C PHE A 81 2.98 -13.61 7.68
N SER A 82 1.98 -14.49 7.64
CA SER A 82 2.02 -15.76 8.34
C SER A 82 3.11 -16.69 7.79
N TYR A 83 3.51 -17.67 8.61
CA TYR A 83 4.59 -18.60 8.31
C TYR A 83 4.44 -19.31 6.96
N ASP A 84 3.21 -19.65 6.59
CA ASP A 84 2.90 -20.45 5.40
C ASP A 84 3.00 -19.66 4.09
N ASN A 85 2.89 -18.32 4.16
CA ASN A 85 2.87 -17.44 2.98
C ASN A 85 4.12 -16.55 2.88
N SER A 86 4.93 -16.47 3.94
CA SER A 86 6.14 -15.65 3.95
C SER A 86 7.24 -16.24 3.04
N LYS A 87 7.65 -15.49 2.00
CA LYS A 87 8.73 -15.89 1.06
C LYS A 87 10.11 -16.04 1.73
N SER A 88 10.25 -15.64 3.01
CA SER A 88 11.44 -15.85 3.84
C SER A 88 11.08 -15.65 5.32
N VAL A 89 11.76 -16.34 6.24
CA VAL A 89 11.68 -16.11 7.70
C VAL A 89 12.02 -14.65 8.06
N LEU A 90 12.79 -13.95 7.21
CA LEU A 90 13.14 -12.52 7.34
C LEU A 90 12.04 -11.57 6.81
N VAL A 91 11.04 -12.09 6.09
CA VAL A 91 9.87 -11.33 5.56
C VAL A 91 8.67 -11.45 6.51
N ARG A 92 8.90 -11.93 7.74
CA ARG A 92 7.98 -11.69 8.86
C ARG A 92 7.98 -10.20 9.16
N ALA A 93 7.14 -9.44 8.46
CA ALA A 93 6.90 -8.06 8.81
C ALA A 93 5.77 -8.03 9.83
N ASP A 94 6.05 -7.38 10.95
CA ASP A 94 5.01 -6.89 11.82
C ASP A 94 4.28 -5.71 11.13
N ILE A 95 3.14 -5.30 11.67
CA ILE A 95 2.34 -4.16 11.22
C ILE A 95 3.22 -2.91 11.05
N LEU A 96 4.16 -2.68 11.97
CA LEU A 96 5.03 -1.50 11.99
C LEU A 96 6.01 -1.43 10.80
N PRO A 97 6.88 -2.42 10.53
CA PRO A 97 7.70 -2.44 9.32
C PRO A 97 6.90 -2.36 8.01
N TYR A 98 5.69 -2.92 7.98
CA TYR A 98 4.82 -2.82 6.81
C TYR A 98 4.28 -1.40 6.63
N PHE A 99 3.77 -0.80 7.70
CA PHE A 99 3.20 0.54 7.65
C PHE A 99 4.29 1.60 7.38
N ASN A 100 5.46 1.48 8.02
CA ASN A 100 6.63 2.31 7.70
C ASN A 100 7.08 2.16 6.24
N TYR A 101 6.91 0.98 5.63
CA TYR A 101 7.14 0.84 4.19
C TYR A 101 6.13 1.67 3.38
N LEU A 102 4.84 1.64 3.71
CA LEU A 102 3.84 2.44 3.01
C LEU A 102 4.08 3.94 3.20
N GLU A 103 4.54 4.36 4.36
CA GLU A 103 4.83 5.77 4.64
C GLU A 103 6.10 6.26 3.96
N TYR A 104 7.18 5.47 4.03
CA TYR A 104 8.52 5.93 3.65
C TYR A 104 9.22 4.95 2.72
N GLY A 105 9.19 3.66 3.05
CA GLY A 105 9.98 2.63 2.37
C GLY A 105 9.58 2.34 0.92
N PHE A 106 8.41 2.77 0.44
CA PHE A 106 8.03 2.60 -0.97
C PHE A 106 8.89 3.47 -1.90
N GLU A 107 9.41 4.61 -1.41
CA GLU A 107 10.32 5.50 -2.15
C GLU A 107 9.80 5.97 -3.53
N VAL A 108 8.50 6.27 -3.58
CA VAL A 108 7.84 6.85 -4.75
C VAL A 108 7.04 8.10 -4.38
N ASP A 109 6.86 8.97 -5.36
CA ASP A 109 5.88 10.04 -5.35
C ASP A 109 4.56 9.52 -5.92
N LEU A 110 3.54 9.48 -5.06
CA LEU A 110 2.19 9.13 -5.46
C LEU A 110 1.56 10.32 -6.20
N ASN A 111 1.36 10.19 -7.51
CA ASN A 111 0.89 11.30 -8.34
C ASN A 111 -0.63 11.33 -8.47
N VAL A 112 -1.24 10.18 -8.74
CA VAL A 112 -2.69 10.08 -9.00
C VAL A 112 -3.24 8.74 -8.52
N LEU A 113 -4.44 8.79 -7.92
CA LEU A 113 -5.37 7.67 -7.77
C LEU A 113 -6.68 8.06 -8.47
N GLU A 114 -7.02 7.38 -9.55
CA GLU A 114 -8.22 7.66 -10.34
C GLU A 114 -9.05 6.39 -10.55
N GLU A 115 -10.37 6.58 -10.60
CA GLU A 115 -11.32 5.57 -11.06
C GLU A 115 -11.48 5.70 -12.57
N LEU A 116 -11.39 4.57 -13.26
CA LEU A 116 -11.55 4.44 -14.69
C LEU A 116 -12.95 3.90 -15.02
N GLN A 117 -13.28 3.89 -16.31
CA GLN A 117 -14.50 3.21 -16.77
C GLN A 117 -14.42 1.70 -16.52
N ASN A 118 -15.57 1.03 -16.40
CA ASN A 118 -15.69 -0.43 -16.22
C ASN A 118 -15.21 -0.98 -14.87
N ASN A 119 -15.39 -0.23 -13.78
CA ASN A 119 -15.00 -0.66 -12.44
C ASN A 119 -13.50 -0.98 -12.35
N GLU A 120 -12.67 -0.18 -13.00
CA GLU A 120 -11.22 -0.25 -12.89
C GLU A 120 -10.71 0.99 -12.14
N GLY A 121 -9.57 0.86 -11.48
CA GLY A 121 -8.83 1.97 -10.91
C GLY A 121 -7.38 1.93 -11.34
N ILE A 122 -6.71 3.06 -11.22
CA ILE A 122 -5.28 3.16 -11.51
C ILE A 122 -4.59 4.07 -10.50
N VAL A 123 -3.46 3.59 -9.99
CA VAL A 123 -2.49 4.40 -9.25
C VAL A 123 -1.35 4.73 -10.21
N LYS A 124 -1.04 6.02 -10.35
CA LYS A 124 0.15 6.50 -11.07
C LYS A 124 1.13 7.09 -10.07
N PHE A 125 2.40 6.75 -10.25
CA PHE A 125 3.46 7.18 -9.36
C PHE A 125 4.78 7.39 -10.12
N SER A 126 5.66 8.19 -9.55
CA SER A 126 6.98 8.48 -10.08
C SER A 126 8.03 8.16 -9.02
N THR A 127 9.26 7.92 -9.47
CA THR A 127 10.39 7.76 -8.57
C THR A 127 11.62 8.31 -9.27
N ASP A 128 12.46 8.98 -8.50
CA ASP A 128 13.77 9.45 -8.95
C ASP A 128 14.87 8.40 -8.69
N ASN A 129 14.52 7.26 -8.08
CA ASN A 129 15.44 6.20 -7.69
C ASN A 129 15.07 4.85 -8.33
N TYR A 130 16.09 4.11 -8.80
CA TYR A 130 15.93 2.72 -9.19
C TYR A 130 17.12 1.87 -8.70
N PRO A 131 16.88 0.75 -7.98
CA PRO A 131 15.57 0.23 -7.55
C PRO A 131 14.92 1.12 -6.47
N TYR A 132 13.58 1.17 -6.45
CA TYR A 132 12.79 1.72 -5.34
C TYR A 132 12.37 0.59 -4.40
N GLY A 133 11.58 0.90 -3.35
CA GLY A 133 11.20 -0.02 -2.26
C GLY A 133 10.55 -1.37 -2.62
N GLY A 134 10.34 -1.64 -3.91
CA GLY A 134 9.66 -2.82 -4.43
C GLY A 134 8.14 -2.65 -4.38
N MET A 135 7.44 -3.19 -5.38
CA MET A 135 5.97 -3.03 -5.49
C MET A 135 5.19 -4.05 -4.66
N GLU A 136 5.81 -5.16 -4.25
CA GLU A 136 5.09 -6.32 -3.69
C GLU A 136 4.18 -5.96 -2.51
N ARG A 137 4.71 -5.23 -1.52
CA ARG A 137 3.95 -4.82 -0.33
C ARG A 137 2.81 -3.86 -0.69
N PHE A 138 2.99 -3.00 -1.69
CA PHE A 138 1.93 -2.15 -2.21
C PHE A 138 0.85 -2.97 -2.95
N LEU A 139 1.24 -3.98 -3.73
CA LEU A 139 0.28 -4.90 -4.37
C LEU A 139 -0.54 -5.66 -3.32
N MET A 140 0.09 -6.11 -2.23
CA MET A 140 -0.62 -6.74 -1.12
C MET A 140 -1.55 -5.76 -0.39
N THR A 141 -1.20 -4.46 -0.35
CA THR A 141 -2.13 -3.42 0.13
C THR A 141 -3.37 -3.41 -0.74
N LEU A 142 -3.22 -3.33 -2.07
CA LEU A 142 -4.36 -3.35 -2.99
C LEU A 142 -5.21 -4.62 -2.81
N LYS A 143 -4.57 -5.80 -2.74
CA LYS A 143 -5.26 -7.08 -2.52
C LYS A 143 -5.99 -7.13 -1.17
N ALA A 144 -5.44 -6.57 -0.10
CA ALA A 144 -6.09 -6.48 1.21
C ALA A 144 -7.40 -5.68 1.16
N PHE A 145 -7.49 -4.69 0.25
CA PHE A 145 -8.71 -3.93 -0.05
C PHE A 145 -9.58 -4.54 -1.16
N GLU A 146 -9.29 -5.79 -1.57
CA GLU A 146 -9.94 -6.47 -2.71
C GLU A 146 -9.87 -5.69 -4.03
N LEU A 147 -8.86 -4.84 -4.16
CA LEU A 147 -8.51 -4.14 -5.39
C LEU A 147 -7.52 -5.01 -6.16
N ASN A 148 -8.03 -5.91 -7.00
CA ASN A 148 -7.18 -6.92 -7.62
C ASN A 148 -6.33 -6.31 -8.76
N PRO A 149 -4.99 -6.26 -8.66
CA PRO A 149 -4.15 -5.73 -9.73
C PRO A 149 -4.27 -6.55 -11.01
N ILE A 150 -4.36 -5.87 -12.15
CA ILE A 150 -4.54 -6.50 -13.47
C ILE A 150 -3.46 -6.12 -14.47
N GLU A 151 -2.87 -4.93 -14.36
CA GLU A 151 -1.81 -4.47 -15.25
C GLU A 151 -0.87 -3.52 -14.52
N CYS A 152 0.42 -3.57 -14.85
CA CYS A 152 1.43 -2.66 -14.32
C CYS A 152 2.34 -2.17 -15.45
N PHE A 153 2.83 -0.93 -15.33
CA PHE A 153 4.04 -0.49 -15.98
C PHE A 153 5.11 -0.21 -14.94
N ASP A 154 6.14 -1.06 -14.91
CA ASP A 154 7.22 -1.04 -13.91
C ASP A 154 8.39 -0.09 -14.25
N GLY A 155 8.29 0.60 -15.39
CA GLY A 155 9.33 1.48 -15.93
C GLY A 155 10.02 0.91 -17.16
N PHE A 156 9.90 -0.40 -17.39
CA PHE A 156 10.48 -1.10 -18.53
C PHE A 156 9.42 -1.81 -19.36
N ASN A 157 8.51 -2.53 -18.70
CA ASN A 157 7.52 -3.38 -19.34
C ASN A 157 6.13 -3.02 -18.83
N VAL A 158 5.18 -2.97 -19.77
CA VAL A 158 3.78 -3.16 -19.44
C VAL A 158 3.56 -4.67 -19.33
N TYR A 159 3.05 -5.14 -18.20
CA TYR A 159 2.71 -6.54 -18.01
C TYR A 159 1.35 -6.71 -17.36
N GLN A 160 0.71 -7.84 -17.67
CA GLN A 160 -0.53 -8.28 -17.04
C GLN A 160 -0.19 -9.20 -15.85
N PHE A 161 -0.90 -9.01 -14.75
CA PHE A 161 -0.82 -9.91 -13.59
C PHE A 161 -1.58 -11.20 -13.89
N GLN A 162 -0.89 -12.34 -13.75
CA GLN A 162 -1.51 -13.66 -13.75
C GLN A 162 -1.41 -14.24 -12.33
N TRP A 163 -2.40 -13.93 -11.49
CA TRP A 163 -2.44 -14.41 -10.11
C TRP A 163 -2.58 -15.94 -10.07
N THR A 164 -1.65 -16.61 -9.39
CA THR A 164 -1.65 -18.05 -9.15
C THR A 164 -2.18 -18.39 -7.76
N SER A 165 -2.12 -17.41 -6.85
CA SER A 165 -2.75 -17.45 -5.53
C SER A 165 -3.16 -16.02 -5.11
N ASP A 166 -3.60 -15.86 -3.87
CA ASP A 166 -3.88 -14.52 -3.31
C ASP A 166 -2.63 -13.67 -3.08
N TYR A 167 -1.44 -14.30 -3.02
CA TYR A 167 -0.17 -13.67 -2.66
C TYR A 167 0.90 -13.79 -3.74
N GLU A 168 0.64 -14.56 -4.79
CA GLU A 168 1.60 -14.83 -5.86
C GLU A 168 0.99 -14.63 -7.24
N HIS A 169 1.80 -14.10 -8.14
CA HIS A 169 1.46 -13.92 -9.53
C HIS A 169 2.66 -14.14 -10.43
N ASP A 170 2.38 -14.56 -11.66
CA ASP A 170 3.31 -14.44 -12.77
C ASP A 170 3.08 -13.11 -13.51
N ALA A 171 4.06 -12.68 -14.30
CA ALA A 171 3.98 -11.49 -15.13
C ALA A 171 3.97 -11.86 -16.61
N ILE A 172 2.88 -11.54 -17.31
CA ILE A 172 2.79 -11.71 -18.77
C ILE A 172 3.17 -10.39 -19.43
N ILE A 173 4.35 -10.32 -20.03
CA ILE A 173 4.84 -9.11 -20.70
C ILE A 173 4.00 -8.81 -21.95
N LEU A 174 3.50 -7.57 -22.04
CA LEU A 174 2.72 -7.06 -23.16
C LEU A 174 3.61 -6.18 -24.05
N SER A 175 4.41 -6.80 -24.92
CA SER A 175 5.47 -6.12 -25.68
C SER A 175 4.96 -4.99 -26.58
N GLU A 176 3.85 -5.18 -27.30
CA GLU A 176 3.31 -4.12 -28.18
C GLU A 176 2.78 -2.93 -27.36
N LYS A 177 2.03 -3.20 -26.28
CA LYS A 177 1.55 -2.15 -25.38
C LYS A 177 2.68 -1.41 -24.67
N THR A 178 3.78 -2.10 -24.40
CA THR A 178 5.01 -1.49 -23.86
C THR A 178 5.58 -0.48 -24.84
N LYS A 179 5.71 -0.83 -26.13
CA LYS A 179 6.18 0.10 -27.17
C LYS A 179 5.27 1.32 -27.25
N GLU A 180 3.96 1.10 -27.37
CA GLU A 180 2.97 2.18 -27.45
C GLU A 180 3.05 3.13 -26.25
N TYR A 181 3.19 2.59 -25.03
CA TYR A 181 3.28 3.40 -23.83
C TYR A 181 4.60 4.19 -23.75
N LEU A 182 5.73 3.59 -24.15
CA LEU A 182 7.02 4.28 -24.21
C LEU A 182 7.02 5.42 -25.23
N GLU A 183 6.43 5.21 -26.42
CA GLU A 183 6.26 6.26 -27.44
C GLU A 183 5.36 7.40 -26.92
N PHE A 184 4.27 7.07 -26.22
CA PHE A 184 3.42 8.06 -25.57
C PHE A 184 4.17 8.90 -24.53
N LEU A 185 5.08 8.29 -23.75
CA LEU A 185 5.89 9.02 -22.78
C LEU A 185 6.91 9.97 -23.43
N GLN A 186 7.38 9.68 -24.64
CA GLN A 186 8.33 10.55 -25.36
C GLN A 186 7.67 11.78 -26.02
N THR A 187 6.35 11.74 -26.21
CA THR A 187 5.58 12.79 -26.90
C THR A 187 4.94 13.79 -25.93
N LYS A 188 5.09 13.60 -24.62
CA LYS A 188 4.62 14.47 -23.55
C LYS A 188 5.76 15.31 -22.97
#